data_AF-A0A1M2W4W4-F1
#
_entry.id   AF-A0A1M2W4W4-F1
#
_cell.length_a   1.000
_cell.length_b   1.000
_cell.length_c   1.000
_cell.angle_alpha   90.00
_cell.angle_beta   90.00
_cell.angle_gamma   90.00
#
_symmetry.space_group_name_H-M   'P 1'
#
loop_
_entity.id
_entity.type
_entity.pdbx_description
1 polymer ?
#
loop_
_entity_poly.entity_id
_entity_poly.type
_entity_poly.pdbx_seq_one_letter_code
_entity_poly.pdbx_strand_id
1 'polypeptide(L)'
;MCSDDTAVFTLDLRQYDTVVPNLAFGGPPVGTLAFAQFSPGATLLAMGFSGECGNCEIRDVEYRTVHANLHGPIRSAQFDASGAHIVTCSSDRTVRVWDTGTCSEKPEPFQFDSSQRPRTAPALDATLSPDGRRVLTAEHDGQLRLWWRLPERPWLSHEPCASHGHGVAVRFSPDGKHLACISSGGAVGLRTIVRDPSQSSDGAGTRSR
;
A
#
# COMPACT_ATOMS: atom_id res chain seq x y z
N MET A 1 -8.06 26.71 2.83
CA MET A 1 -8.41 26.90 1.41
C MET A 1 -7.84 25.70 0.66
N CYS A 2 -8.70 24.72 0.36
CA CYS A 2 -8.35 23.66 -0.58
C CYS A 2 -8.25 24.31 -1.96
N SER A 3 -7.17 24.07 -2.72
CA SER A 3 -7.11 24.51 -4.11
C SER A 3 -8.05 23.65 -4.93
N ASP A 4 -9.04 24.29 -5.57
CA ASP A 4 -10.04 23.66 -6.44
C ASP A 4 -9.47 23.25 -7.82
N ASP A 5 -8.14 23.33 -8.02
CA ASP A 5 -7.50 23.16 -9.33
C ASP A 5 -6.92 21.75 -9.57
N THR A 6 -7.27 20.75 -8.75
CA THR A 6 -6.75 19.40 -8.94
C THR A 6 -7.47 18.72 -10.10
N ALA A 7 -6.78 18.57 -11.23
CA ALA A 7 -7.26 17.83 -12.38
C ALA A 7 -6.42 16.57 -12.60
N VAL A 8 -7.08 15.46 -12.91
CA VAL A 8 -6.44 14.19 -13.22
C VAL A 8 -6.66 13.88 -14.69
N PHE A 9 -5.56 13.57 -15.38
CA PHE A 9 -5.53 13.33 -16.82
C PHE A 9 -5.05 11.92 -17.12
N THR A 10 -5.59 11.34 -18.19
CA THR A 10 -5.08 10.10 -18.78
C THR A 10 -4.54 10.41 -20.18
N LEU A 11 -3.41 9.82 -20.54
CA LEU A 11 -2.77 10.01 -21.84
C LEU A 11 -2.64 8.66 -22.54
N ASP A 12 -3.11 8.57 -23.78
CA ASP A 12 -2.86 7.40 -24.63
C ASP A 12 -1.49 7.55 -25.30
N LEU A 13 -0.53 6.74 -24.85
CA LEU A 13 0.85 6.75 -25.35
C LEU A 13 1.00 6.16 -26.77
N ARG A 14 -0.05 5.55 -27.35
CA ARG A 14 -0.02 5.03 -28.73
C ARG A 14 -0.31 6.11 -29.77
N GLN A 15 -0.97 7.20 -29.37
CA GLN A 15 -1.31 8.32 -30.23
C GLN A 15 -0.38 9.50 -29.89
N TYR A 16 0.88 9.42 -30.31
CA TYR A 16 1.88 10.47 -30.07
C TYR A 16 1.45 11.87 -30.57
N ASP A 17 0.56 11.94 -31.56
CA ASP A 17 0.12 13.20 -32.20
C ASP A 17 -1.22 13.75 -31.69
N THR A 18 -1.88 13.06 -30.75
CA THR A 18 -3.14 13.53 -30.17
C THR A 18 -3.05 13.44 -28.66
N VAL A 19 -2.54 14.51 -28.06
CA VAL A 19 -2.93 14.86 -26.69
C VAL A 19 -4.43 15.08 -26.76
N VAL A 20 -5.23 14.06 -26.45
CA VAL A 20 -6.66 14.24 -26.31
C VAL A 20 -6.81 15.22 -25.15
N PRO A 21 -7.25 16.47 -25.39
CA PRO A 21 -7.23 17.46 -24.34
C PRO A 21 -8.24 17.04 -23.27
N ASN A 22 -7.75 16.95 -22.04
CA ASN A 22 -8.53 17.10 -20.81
C ASN A 22 -9.92 16.45 -20.81
N LEU A 23 -10.02 15.12 -20.73
CA LEU A 23 -11.20 14.56 -20.07
C LEU A 23 -10.90 14.36 -18.60
N ALA A 24 -11.08 15.46 -17.88
CA ALA A 24 -11.11 15.47 -16.42
C ALA A 24 -12.08 14.39 -15.94
N PHE A 25 -11.61 13.55 -15.03
CA PHE A 25 -12.49 12.77 -14.17
C PHE A 25 -13.47 13.75 -13.50
N GLY A 26 -14.76 13.69 -13.85
CA GLY A 26 -15.75 14.71 -13.47
C GLY A 26 -15.97 14.82 -11.95
N GLY A 27 -16.27 16.04 -11.48
CA GLY A 27 -16.45 16.37 -10.05
C GLY A 27 -15.13 16.77 -9.38
N PRO A 28 -15.10 17.90 -8.63
CA PRO A 28 -13.85 18.41 -8.07
C PRO A 28 -13.30 17.42 -7.04
N PRO A 29 -12.09 16.88 -7.23
CA PRO A 29 -11.44 16.15 -6.16
C PRO A 29 -11.17 17.12 -4.99
N VAL A 30 -11.48 16.68 -3.78
CA VAL A 30 -11.37 17.52 -2.58
C VAL A 30 -9.93 17.52 -2.10
N GLY A 31 -9.09 18.37 -2.70
CA GLY A 31 -7.71 18.63 -2.26
C GLY A 31 -6.61 18.24 -3.25
N THR A 32 -5.36 18.51 -2.85
CA THR A 32 -4.19 18.30 -3.70
C THR A 32 -3.91 16.81 -3.88
N LEU A 33 -3.73 16.35 -5.11
CA LEU A 33 -3.37 14.96 -5.39
C LEU A 33 -1.99 14.64 -4.80
N ALA A 34 -1.94 13.66 -3.88
CA ALA A 34 -0.72 13.20 -3.24
C ALA A 34 -0.11 11.99 -3.95
N PHE A 35 -0.95 11.11 -4.51
CA PHE A 35 -0.53 9.94 -5.29
C PHE A 35 -1.63 9.51 -6.26
N ALA A 36 -1.25 8.81 -7.33
CA ALA A 36 -2.16 8.14 -8.24
C ALA A 36 -1.53 6.84 -8.78
N GLN A 37 -2.33 5.79 -8.92
CA GLN A 37 -1.87 4.49 -9.41
C GLN A 37 -2.97 3.72 -10.13
N PHE A 38 -2.65 3.18 -11.31
CA PHE A 38 -3.50 2.21 -11.98
C PHE A 38 -3.44 0.83 -11.32
N SER A 39 -4.58 0.17 -11.26
CA SER A 39 -4.63 -1.29 -11.09
C SER A 39 -3.82 -1.99 -12.19
N PRO A 40 -3.30 -3.22 -11.95
CA PRO A 40 -2.49 -3.94 -12.94
C PRO A 40 -3.18 -4.13 -14.30
N GLY A 41 -4.52 -4.28 -14.31
CA GLY A 41 -5.33 -4.39 -15.52
C GLY A 41 -5.73 -3.05 -16.15
N ALA A 42 -5.32 -1.91 -15.57
CA ALA A 42 -5.67 -0.55 -16.00
C ALA A 42 -7.18 -0.23 -16.04
N THR A 43 -8.02 -1.02 -15.36
CA THR A 43 -9.47 -0.80 -15.28
C THR A 43 -9.86 0.16 -14.16
N LEU A 44 -9.09 0.16 -13.07
CA LEU A 44 -9.26 1.06 -11.93
C LEU A 44 -8.08 2.00 -11.76
N LEU A 45 -8.34 3.20 -11.27
CA LEU A 45 -7.37 4.22 -10.87
C LEU A 45 -7.61 4.61 -9.40
N ALA A 46 -6.63 4.37 -8.53
CA ALA A 46 -6.65 4.84 -7.15
C ALA A 46 -5.92 6.18 -7.04
N MET A 47 -6.52 7.14 -6.33
CA MET A 47 -6.03 8.50 -6.18
C MET A 47 -6.14 8.93 -4.72
N GLY A 48 -5.07 9.45 -4.14
CA GLY A 48 -5.08 9.98 -2.78
C GLY A 48 -5.03 11.50 -2.79
N PHE A 49 -5.83 12.14 -1.95
CA PHE A 49 -5.89 13.59 -1.84
C PHE A 49 -5.39 14.03 -0.46
N SER A 50 -4.47 15.00 -0.43
CA SER A 50 -4.05 15.66 0.81
C SER A 50 -5.05 16.75 1.19
N GLY A 51 -5.56 16.70 2.42
CA GLY A 51 -6.56 17.62 3.00
C GLY A 51 -7.01 17.12 4.38
N GLU A 52 -7.95 17.83 5.04
CA GLU A 52 -8.37 17.54 6.42
C GLU A 52 -8.97 16.13 6.63
N CYS A 53 -9.43 15.47 5.56
CA CYS A 53 -9.96 14.10 5.62
C CYS A 53 -9.06 13.03 4.97
N GLY A 54 -8.12 13.43 4.10
CA GLY A 54 -7.09 12.57 3.48
C GLY A 54 -7.59 11.32 2.73
N ASN A 55 -8.70 11.37 2.02
CA ASN A 55 -9.31 10.16 1.42
C ASN A 55 -8.52 9.61 0.22
N CYS A 56 -8.76 8.33 -0.09
CA CYS A 56 -8.38 7.70 -1.34
C CYS A 56 -9.62 7.36 -2.16
N GLU A 57 -9.72 7.91 -3.36
CA GLU A 57 -10.80 7.64 -4.30
C GLU A 57 -10.35 6.63 -5.35
N ILE A 58 -11.16 5.59 -5.56
CA ILE A 58 -10.98 4.63 -6.64
C ILE A 58 -12.00 4.97 -7.71
N ARG A 59 -11.54 5.15 -8.94
CA ARG A 59 -12.39 5.37 -10.11
C ARG A 59 -12.25 4.26 -11.13
N ASP A 60 -13.34 3.98 -11.81
CA ASP A 60 -13.31 3.23 -13.06
C ASP A 60 -12.68 4.09 -14.16
N VAL A 61 -11.74 3.54 -14.90
CA VAL A 61 -10.98 4.28 -15.94
C VAL A 61 -11.80 4.43 -17.22
N GLU A 62 -12.58 3.41 -17.58
CA GLU A 62 -13.39 3.39 -18.80
C GLU A 62 -14.63 4.28 -18.63
N TYR A 63 -15.36 4.07 -17.54
CA TYR A 63 -16.63 4.77 -17.27
C TYR A 63 -16.45 6.08 -16.50
N ARG A 64 -15.26 6.31 -15.90
CA ARG A 64 -14.90 7.55 -15.18
C ARG A 64 -15.79 7.87 -13.99
N THR A 65 -16.40 6.84 -13.43
CA THR A 65 -17.26 6.90 -12.25
C THR A 65 -16.45 6.61 -10.99
N VAL A 66 -16.95 7.11 -9.86
CA VAL A 66 -16.42 6.74 -8.55
C VAL A 66 -16.81 5.28 -8.26
N HIS A 67 -15.80 4.43 -8.10
CA HIS A 67 -15.95 3.01 -7.76
C HIS A 67 -15.98 2.81 -6.24
N ALA A 68 -15.09 3.49 -5.51
CA ALA A 68 -15.04 3.45 -4.05
C ALA A 68 -14.42 4.74 -3.48
N ASN A 69 -14.77 5.05 -2.23
CA ASN A 69 -14.09 6.07 -1.44
C ASN A 69 -13.57 5.43 -0.15
N LEU A 70 -12.25 5.39 0.00
CA LEU A 70 -11.57 4.86 1.17
C LEU A 70 -11.29 6.03 2.12
N HIS A 71 -11.93 5.99 3.28
CA HIS A 71 -11.90 7.09 4.24
C HIS A 71 -10.75 6.99 5.26
N GLY A 72 -10.30 8.15 5.73
CA GLY A 72 -9.24 8.30 6.73
C GLY A 72 -8.02 9.00 6.13
N PRO A 73 -7.03 9.44 6.94
CA PRO A 73 -5.91 10.24 6.47
C PRO A 73 -4.84 9.40 5.74
N ILE A 74 -5.21 8.86 4.57
CA ILE A 74 -4.43 7.93 3.75
C ILE A 74 -3.20 8.63 3.16
N ARG A 75 -2.04 7.98 3.33
CA ARG A 75 -0.74 8.44 2.82
C ARG A 75 -0.33 7.72 1.55
N SER A 76 -0.67 6.45 1.42
CA SER A 76 -0.38 5.62 0.25
C SER A 76 -1.48 4.59 0.09
N ALA A 77 -1.79 4.24 -1.16
CA ALA A 77 -2.62 3.11 -1.53
C ALA A 77 -1.92 2.32 -2.65
N GLN A 78 -1.89 0.99 -2.56
CA GLN A 78 -1.26 0.12 -3.53
C GLN A 78 -2.15 -1.09 -3.87
N PHE A 79 -2.42 -1.30 -5.16
CA PHE A 79 -3.06 -2.53 -5.62
C PHE A 79 -2.13 -3.73 -5.43
N ASP A 80 -2.70 -4.90 -5.16
CA ASP A 80 -1.97 -6.16 -5.30
C ASP A 80 -1.74 -6.52 -6.77
N ALA A 81 -0.94 -7.56 -7.02
CA ALA A 81 -0.61 -8.00 -8.38
C ALA A 81 -1.83 -8.46 -9.19
N SER A 82 -2.92 -8.83 -8.53
CA SER A 82 -4.16 -9.26 -9.18
C SER A 82 -5.14 -8.11 -9.44
N GLY A 83 -4.98 -6.97 -8.76
CA GLY A 83 -5.95 -5.88 -8.72
C GLY A 83 -7.18 -6.17 -7.85
N ALA A 84 -7.31 -7.35 -7.25
CA ALA A 84 -8.46 -7.73 -6.41
C ALA A 84 -8.44 -7.07 -5.03
N HIS A 85 -7.27 -6.60 -4.58
CA HIS A 85 -7.14 -5.90 -3.31
C HIS A 85 -6.33 -4.63 -3.47
N ILE A 86 -6.60 -3.69 -2.58
CA ILE A 86 -5.79 -2.49 -2.38
C ILE A 86 -5.42 -2.40 -0.91
N VAL A 87 -4.13 -2.17 -0.63
CA VAL A 87 -3.65 -1.87 0.72
C VAL A 87 -3.50 -0.36 0.87
N THR A 88 -3.99 0.18 1.98
CA THR A 88 -3.84 1.60 2.31
C THR A 88 -3.08 1.75 3.61
N CYS A 89 -2.16 2.71 3.70
CA CYS A 89 -1.59 3.16 4.97
C CYS A 89 -2.05 4.57 5.30
N SER A 90 -2.26 4.84 6.59
CA SER A 90 -2.88 6.08 7.05
C SER A 90 -2.10 6.70 8.22
N SER A 91 -2.23 8.02 8.34
CA SER A 91 -1.68 8.80 9.47
C SER A 91 -2.29 8.41 10.81
N ASP A 92 -3.46 7.75 10.81
CA ASP A 92 -4.10 7.19 12.00
C ASP A 92 -3.38 5.95 12.55
N ARG A 93 -2.26 5.53 11.92
CA ARG A 93 -1.50 4.33 12.27
C ARG A 93 -2.32 3.05 12.05
N THR A 94 -3.13 3.06 11.00
CA THR A 94 -3.74 1.85 10.47
C THR A 94 -3.19 1.56 9.08
N VAL A 95 -2.98 0.28 8.83
CA VAL A 95 -2.92 -0.26 7.47
C VAL A 95 -4.19 -1.06 7.27
N ARG A 96 -4.81 -0.96 6.11
CA ARG A 96 -6.09 -1.62 5.81
C ARG A 96 -5.99 -2.30 4.46
N VAL A 97 -6.64 -3.44 4.32
CA VAL A 97 -6.81 -4.10 3.02
C VAL A 97 -8.28 -4.01 2.65
N TRP A 98 -8.52 -3.56 1.43
CA TRP A 98 -9.85 -3.44 0.87
C TRP A 98 -9.98 -4.44 -0.27
N ASP A 99 -11.13 -5.08 -0.33
CA ASP A 99 -11.56 -5.83 -1.52
C ASP A 99 -12.03 -4.82 -2.57
N THR A 100 -11.44 -4.87 -3.77
CA THR A 100 -11.76 -3.91 -4.83
C THR A 100 -13.08 -4.23 -5.52
N GLY A 101 -13.55 -5.49 -5.50
CA GLY A 101 -14.80 -5.88 -6.13
C GLY A 101 -16.01 -5.52 -5.28
N THR A 102 -15.94 -5.74 -3.97
CA THR A 102 -17.03 -5.43 -3.03
C THR A 102 -16.91 -4.05 -2.39
N CYS A 103 -15.79 -3.34 -2.61
CA CYS A 103 -15.47 -2.06 -1.98
C CYS A 103 -15.53 -2.10 -0.44
N SER A 104 -15.25 -3.27 0.14
CA SER A 104 -15.35 -3.49 1.58
C SER A 104 -13.98 -3.67 2.21
N GLU A 105 -13.79 -3.07 3.38
CA GLU A 105 -12.64 -3.35 4.23
C GLU A 105 -12.66 -4.83 4.65
N LYS A 106 -11.53 -5.53 4.52
CA LYS A 106 -11.40 -6.87 5.09
C LYS A 106 -11.42 -6.77 6.61
N PRO A 107 -12.03 -7.74 7.33
CA PRO A 107 -12.45 -7.59 8.72
C PRO A 107 -11.34 -7.41 9.78
N GLU A 108 -10.09 -7.16 9.40
CA GLU A 108 -9.01 -6.84 10.34
C GLU A 108 -8.12 -5.76 9.71
N PRO A 109 -8.41 -4.47 9.94
CA PRO A 109 -7.39 -3.45 9.75
C PRO A 109 -6.18 -3.86 10.60
N PHE A 110 -4.99 -3.76 10.02
CA PHE A 110 -3.75 -3.80 10.77
C PHE A 110 -3.70 -2.55 11.63
N GLN A 111 -4.38 -2.57 12.77
CA GLN A 111 -4.18 -1.56 13.79
C GLN A 111 -2.84 -1.85 14.43
N PHE A 112 -1.92 -0.89 14.29
CA PHE A 112 -0.72 -0.89 15.09
C PHE A 112 -1.15 -0.56 16.52
N ASP A 113 -1.52 -1.60 17.28
CA ASP A 113 -1.99 -1.46 18.65
C ASP A 113 -0.98 -0.67 19.49
N SER A 114 -1.34 0.58 19.76
CA SER A 114 -0.56 1.50 20.58
C SER A 114 -0.49 1.08 22.06
N SER A 115 -1.32 0.12 22.48
CA SER A 115 -1.34 -0.43 23.84
C SER A 115 -0.30 -1.54 24.05
N GLN A 116 0.02 -2.34 23.03
CA GLN A 116 1.08 -3.36 23.12
C GLN A 116 2.47 -2.80 22.83
N ARG A 117 2.59 -1.77 21.97
CA ARG A 117 3.84 -1.04 21.74
C ARG A 117 3.57 0.45 21.49
N PRO A 118 3.83 1.34 22.46
CA PRO A 118 3.61 2.79 22.31
C PRO A 118 4.59 3.49 21.32
N ARG A 119 5.23 2.75 20.41
CA ARG A 119 6.31 3.23 19.51
C ARG A 119 6.14 2.91 18.03
N THR A 120 5.02 2.38 17.57
CA THR A 120 4.84 2.16 16.12
C THR A 120 4.51 3.49 15.43
N ALA A 121 5.40 3.95 14.56
CA ALA A 121 5.22 5.20 13.83
C ALA A 121 4.23 5.02 12.66
N PRO A 122 3.58 6.10 12.18
CA PRO A 122 2.72 6.01 11.00
C PRO A 122 3.48 5.43 9.81
N ALA A 123 2.85 4.51 9.09
CA ALA A 123 3.39 3.99 7.84
C ALA A 123 3.32 5.07 6.75
N LEU A 124 4.45 5.32 6.10
CA LEU A 124 4.57 6.22 4.95
C LEU A 124 4.17 5.52 3.65
N ASP A 125 4.39 4.21 3.59
CA ASP A 125 4.03 3.39 2.45
C ASP A 125 3.72 1.95 2.88
N ALA A 126 2.89 1.26 2.09
CA ALA A 126 2.54 -0.13 2.30
C ALA A 126 2.31 -0.85 0.96
N THR A 127 2.69 -2.12 0.89
CA THR A 127 2.52 -2.94 -0.32
C THR A 127 2.13 -4.37 0.04
N LEU A 128 1.29 -4.98 -0.80
CA LEU A 128 0.93 -6.39 -0.73
C LEU A 128 1.95 -7.22 -1.51
N SER A 129 2.28 -8.40 -0.99
CA SER A 129 3.01 -9.40 -1.77
C SER A 129 2.17 -9.86 -2.97
N PRO A 130 2.81 -10.35 -4.05
CA PRO A 130 2.10 -10.84 -5.23
C PRO A 130 1.08 -11.97 -4.93
N ASP A 131 1.32 -12.76 -3.89
CA ASP A 131 0.40 -13.82 -3.43
C ASP A 131 -0.76 -13.29 -2.53
N GLY A 132 -0.77 -11.99 -2.21
CA GLY A 132 -1.76 -11.34 -1.35
C GLY A 132 -1.72 -11.78 0.12
N ARG A 133 -0.72 -12.55 0.53
CA ARG A 133 -0.62 -13.13 1.89
C ARG A 133 0.23 -12.32 2.85
N ARG A 134 1.01 -11.36 2.33
CA ARG A 134 1.95 -10.58 3.13
C ARG A 134 1.74 -9.10 2.86
N VAL A 135 1.93 -8.30 3.91
CA VAL A 135 2.00 -6.85 3.79
C VAL A 135 3.37 -6.40 4.24
N LEU A 136 3.99 -5.50 3.49
CA LEU A 136 5.21 -4.83 3.88
C LEU A 136 4.89 -3.36 4.13
N THR A 137 5.28 -2.84 5.28
CA THR A 137 5.12 -1.43 5.65
C THR A 137 6.47 -0.76 5.79
N ALA A 138 6.55 0.49 5.33
CA ALA A 138 7.66 1.40 5.62
C ALA A 138 7.19 2.45 6.63
N GLU A 139 7.78 2.46 7.81
CA GLU A 139 7.37 3.31 8.92
C GLU A 139 8.19 4.59 8.99
N HIS A 140 7.56 5.65 9.50
CA HIS A 140 8.20 6.93 9.72
C HIS A 140 9.36 6.84 10.74
N ASP A 141 9.51 5.78 11.53
CA ASP A 141 10.69 5.60 12.39
C ASP A 141 11.89 4.96 11.68
N GLY A 142 11.77 4.67 10.37
CA GLY A 142 12.82 4.00 9.59
C GLY A 142 12.76 2.48 9.65
N GLN A 143 11.77 1.91 10.33
CA GLN A 143 11.58 0.47 10.35
C GLN A 143 10.79 0.01 9.13
N LEU A 144 11.22 -1.11 8.57
CA LEU A 144 10.37 -1.90 7.69
C LEU A 144 9.73 -2.99 8.53
N ARG A 145 8.47 -3.32 8.28
CA ARG A 145 7.81 -4.47 8.91
C ARG A 145 7.15 -5.34 7.87
N LEU A 146 7.48 -6.62 7.90
CA LEU A 146 6.84 -7.63 7.07
C LEU A 146 5.83 -8.38 7.93
N TRP A 147 4.60 -8.45 7.44
CA TRP A 147 3.44 -9.02 8.11
C TRP A 147 2.95 -10.23 7.31
N TRP A 148 2.66 -11.35 7.99
CA TRP A 148 2.06 -12.53 7.35
C TRP A 148 0.62 -12.76 7.79
N ARG A 149 -0.24 -13.07 6.83
CA ARG A 149 -1.60 -13.56 7.06
C ARG A 149 -1.54 -15.07 7.31
N LEU A 150 -1.69 -15.48 8.56
CA LEU A 150 -1.85 -16.88 8.92
C LEU A 150 -3.32 -17.12 9.27
N PRO A 151 -3.98 -18.17 8.75
CA PRO A 151 -5.41 -18.44 9.01
C PRO A 151 -5.78 -18.54 10.50
N GLU A 152 -4.81 -18.83 11.38
CA GLU A 152 -5.05 -19.11 12.80
C GLU A 152 -4.10 -18.38 13.76
N ARG A 153 -3.39 -17.33 13.31
CA ARG A 153 -2.47 -16.57 14.18
C ARG A 153 -2.59 -15.07 13.96
N PRO A 154 -2.37 -14.25 15.02
CA PRO A 154 -2.24 -12.80 14.84
C PRO A 154 -1.08 -12.51 13.88
N TRP A 155 -1.20 -11.39 13.16
CA TRP A 155 -0.18 -10.90 12.25
C TRP A 155 1.19 -10.85 12.93
N LEU A 156 2.11 -11.71 12.47
CA LEU A 156 3.48 -11.72 12.94
C LEU A 156 4.24 -10.62 12.20
N SER A 157 4.77 -9.64 12.92
CA SER A 157 5.77 -8.73 12.36
C SER A 157 7.15 -9.37 12.52
N HIS A 158 7.84 -9.59 11.41
CA HIS A 158 9.29 -9.68 11.44
C HIS A 158 9.84 -8.30 11.06
N GLU A 159 10.76 -7.77 11.86
CA GLU A 159 11.51 -6.55 11.54
C GLU A 159 12.62 -6.97 10.56
N PRO A 160 12.46 -6.79 9.24
CA PRO A 160 13.44 -7.29 8.28
C PRO A 160 14.76 -6.51 8.35
N CYS A 161 14.72 -5.26 8.85
CA CYS A 161 15.85 -4.42 9.27
C CYS A 161 15.37 -2.97 9.48
N ALA A 162 16.09 -2.23 10.32
CA ALA A 162 16.10 -0.76 10.28
C ALA A 162 16.81 -0.31 9.00
N SER A 163 16.18 0.54 8.17
CA SER A 163 16.96 1.37 7.25
C SER A 163 17.67 2.45 8.07
N HIS A 164 18.89 2.82 7.70
CA HIS A 164 19.57 3.97 8.31
C HIS A 164 18.88 5.25 7.81
N GLY A 165 17.73 5.60 8.41
CA GLY A 165 16.87 6.72 8.02
C GLY A 165 15.40 6.30 7.86
N HIS A 166 14.50 7.30 7.71
CA HIS A 166 13.06 7.10 7.55
C HIS A 166 12.76 6.29 6.27
N GLY A 167 12.01 5.19 6.35
CA GLY A 167 11.64 4.40 5.18
C GLY A 167 10.55 5.11 4.40
N VAL A 168 10.82 5.47 3.14
CA VAL A 168 9.91 6.32 2.34
C VAL A 168 9.05 5.49 1.40
N ALA A 169 9.61 4.45 0.78
CA ALA A 169 8.89 3.61 -0.18
C ALA A 169 9.37 2.16 -0.14
N VAL A 170 8.45 1.22 -0.37
CA VAL A 170 8.73 -0.23 -0.37
C VAL A 170 7.98 -0.97 -1.46
N ARG A 171 8.64 -1.91 -2.15
CA ARG A 171 8.00 -2.74 -3.19
C ARG A 171 8.45 -4.19 -3.09
N PHE A 172 7.54 -5.13 -3.27
CA PHE A 172 7.89 -6.52 -3.56
C PHE A 172 8.34 -6.64 -5.02
N SER A 173 9.26 -7.57 -5.29
CA SER A 173 9.47 -8.07 -6.65
C SER A 173 8.22 -8.81 -7.14
N PRO A 174 7.98 -8.88 -8.46
CA PRO A 174 6.85 -9.61 -9.02
C PRO A 174 6.79 -11.10 -8.63
N ASP A 175 7.93 -11.71 -8.33
CA ASP A 175 8.02 -13.11 -7.86
C ASP A 175 7.87 -13.26 -6.33
N GLY A 176 7.72 -12.15 -5.59
CA GLY A 176 7.57 -12.13 -4.14
C GLY A 176 8.81 -12.54 -3.34
N LYS A 177 9.95 -12.77 -4.01
CA LYS A 177 11.19 -13.24 -3.37
C LYS A 177 12.09 -12.11 -2.90
N HIS A 178 11.93 -10.91 -3.44
CA HIS A 178 12.77 -9.77 -3.14
C HIS A 178 11.95 -8.56 -2.70
N LEU A 179 12.61 -7.68 -1.97
CA LEU A 179 12.09 -6.40 -1.51
C LEU A 179 13.04 -5.29 -1.95
N ALA A 180 12.48 -4.24 -2.52
CA ALA A 180 13.16 -2.96 -2.75
C ALA A 180 12.64 -1.94 -1.73
N CYS A 181 13.54 -1.17 -1.13
CA CYS A 181 13.20 -0.08 -0.23
C CYS A 181 14.06 1.16 -0.48
N ILE A 182 13.49 2.33 -0.22
CA ILE A 182 14.18 3.62 -0.29
C ILE A 182 14.00 4.32 1.05
N SER A 183 15.07 4.93 1.57
CA SER A 183 15.05 5.72 2.80
C SER A 183 15.33 7.19 2.54
N SER A 184 14.93 8.06 3.46
CA SER A 184 15.12 9.52 3.39
C SER A 184 16.60 9.93 3.33
N GLY A 185 17.51 9.06 3.76
CA GLY A 185 18.97 9.24 3.63
C GLY A 185 19.51 8.93 2.23
N GLY A 186 18.66 8.63 1.26
CA GLY A 186 19.05 8.28 -0.11
C GLY A 186 19.55 6.84 -0.27
N ALA A 187 19.60 6.05 0.81
CA ALA A 187 19.97 4.65 0.71
C ALA A 187 18.83 3.84 0.07
N VAL A 188 19.19 3.08 -0.98
CA VAL A 188 18.33 2.08 -1.63
C VAL A 188 18.78 0.68 -1.18
N GLY A 189 17.84 -0.12 -0.69
CA GLY A 189 18.09 -1.49 -0.27
C GLY A 189 17.38 -2.50 -1.18
N LEU A 190 18.10 -3.53 -1.62
CA LEU A 190 17.53 -4.75 -2.21
C LEU A 190 17.76 -5.91 -1.25
N ARG A 191 16.72 -6.72 -1.00
CA ARG A 191 16.77 -7.83 -0.05
C ARG A 191 16.06 -9.06 -0.61
N THR A 192 16.50 -10.24 -0.18
CA THR A 192 15.85 -11.52 -0.47
C THR A 192 15.06 -11.96 0.75
N ILE A 193 13.81 -12.37 0.56
CA ILE A 193 12.92 -12.92 1.59
C ILE A 193 13.21 -14.42 1.67
N VAL A 194 14.02 -14.83 2.66
CA VAL A 194 14.55 -16.19 2.74
C VAL A 194 13.61 -17.16 3.48
N ARG A 195 12.65 -16.68 4.27
CA ARG A 195 11.78 -17.56 5.08
C ARG A 195 10.33 -17.11 5.14
N ASP A 196 9.45 -18.08 4.89
CA ASP A 196 8.05 -18.02 5.29
C ASP A 196 7.90 -18.70 6.66
N PRO A 197 7.52 -17.97 7.73
CA PRO A 197 7.30 -18.58 9.04
C PRO A 197 6.15 -19.59 9.06
N SER A 198 5.28 -19.64 8.03
CA SER A 198 4.29 -20.72 7.89
C SER A 198 4.92 -22.09 7.56
N GLN A 199 6.17 -22.12 7.12
CA GLN A 199 6.90 -23.34 6.72
C GLN A 199 7.88 -23.83 7.81
N SER A 200 7.94 -23.18 8.98
CA SER A 200 8.90 -23.52 10.04
C SER A 200 8.30 -24.39 11.15
N SER A 201 7.50 -25.40 10.80
CA SER A 201 7.09 -26.45 11.72
C SER A 201 7.58 -27.80 11.21
N ASP A 202 8.89 -28.03 11.22
CA ASP A 202 9.42 -29.39 11.22
C ASP A 202 10.86 -29.40 11.78
N GLY A 203 11.06 -30.20 12.83
CA GLY A 203 12.39 -30.75 13.14
C GLY A 203 13.12 -30.26 14.39
N ALA A 204 12.46 -29.81 15.46
CA ALA A 204 13.07 -29.83 16.80
C ALA A 204 12.88 -31.22 17.45
N GLY A 205 13.32 -32.26 16.75
CA GLY A 205 13.48 -33.60 17.29
C GLY A 205 14.76 -33.66 18.11
N THR A 206 14.60 -33.81 19.41
CA THR A 206 15.54 -34.32 20.40
C THR A 206 16.81 -34.97 19.81
N ARG A 207 17.97 -34.34 20.01
CA ARG A 207 19.24 -35.06 20.11
C ARG A 207 19.74 -34.96 21.54
N SER A 208 19.31 -35.92 22.35
CA SER A 208 20.06 -36.38 23.50
C SER A 208 21.18 -37.31 23.02
N ARG A 209 22.43 -36.94 23.26
CA ARG A 209 23.50 -37.83 23.73
C ARG A 209 24.71 -37.01 24.12
#